data_AF-A0A2A2S008-F1
#
_entry.id   AF-A0A2A2S008-F1
#
_cell.length_a   1.000
_cell.length_b   1.000
_cell.length_c   1.000
_cell.angle_alpha   90.00
_cell.angle_beta   90.00
_cell.angle_gamma   90.00
#
_symmetry.space_group_name_H-M   'P 1'
#
loop_
_entity.id
_entity.type
_entity.pdbx_description
1 polymer ?
#
loop_
_entity_poly.entity_id
_entity_poly.type
_entity_poly.pdbx_seq_one_letter_code
_entity_poly.pdbx_strand_id
1 'polypeptide(L)'
;MMSLDEYVINKIGLPESDRLKYDALLPSSAELGRVICAFSNTDGGVLILGILVKNNKISIKGLSADFQVNVVLTNALSKLSPNPSVQSDFVVFQEKRLFVIKVDKSDQVIAYNQTAYGIKSKEIYKLEGTTAQEQPATNNEVFLDRILNYLIDNPGLINVNKHTIRETILNNKISVSDAQRLLAKLKIDGHVKSYGDRYIGYSADTKSFMDNGGYSKSTKNYSTKLGGKHIFISYQWHHKLAANKLYEFLKTKGYIPSMDDHQLSYKDSISTFMESIRASDFAVLIISDEYLKSENCMMEVLHVLKERNSQQKILPIRHEDVRIFKTADRIKYVEFWQTQVRERERILEGIEATNAIEEIKKLRIAKQIYQDIGDFLSAIADMIINTIEEQEKTSYQSIMNFIDGNNKNV
;
A
#
# COMPACT_ATOMS: atom_id res chain seq x y z
N MET A 1 14.30 -20.49 28.39
CA MET A 1 13.01 -19.79 28.16
C MET A 1 12.38 -20.49 26.96
N MET A 2 11.14 -20.98 27.09
CA MET A 2 10.46 -21.75 26.03
C MET A 2 10.23 -20.87 24.80
N SER A 3 10.42 -21.41 23.59
CA SER A 3 10.16 -20.64 22.35
C SER A 3 8.66 -20.38 22.17
N LEU A 4 8.27 -19.38 21.35
CA LEU A 4 6.86 -19.12 21.06
C LEU A 4 6.20 -20.35 20.42
N ASP A 5 6.91 -21.05 19.54
CA ASP A 5 6.49 -22.28 18.89
C ASP A 5 6.21 -23.38 19.92
N GLU A 6 7.17 -23.65 20.83
CA GLU A 6 7.00 -24.65 21.90
C GLU A 6 5.85 -24.30 22.84
N TYR A 7 5.69 -23.01 23.17
CA TYR A 7 4.57 -22.54 24.00
C TYR A 7 3.22 -22.79 23.33
N VAL A 8 3.11 -22.50 22.03
CA VAL A 8 1.86 -22.59 21.26
C VAL A 8 1.49 -24.03 20.96
N ILE A 9 2.45 -24.87 20.57
CA ILE A 9 2.22 -26.28 20.25
C ILE A 9 1.56 -26.99 21.44
N ASN A 10 2.00 -26.69 22.67
CA ASN A 10 1.41 -27.23 23.91
C ASN A 10 0.01 -26.68 24.25
N LYS A 11 -0.46 -25.63 23.55
CA LYS A 11 -1.81 -25.06 23.71
C LYS A 11 -2.78 -25.56 22.66
N ILE A 12 -2.32 -25.96 21.47
CA ILE A 12 -3.18 -26.47 20.40
C ILE A 12 -3.85 -27.76 20.87
N GLY A 13 -5.19 -27.80 20.85
CA GLY A 13 -5.98 -28.94 21.32
C GLY A 13 -6.72 -28.70 22.63
N LEU A 14 -6.33 -27.68 23.40
CA LEU A 14 -7.06 -27.27 24.60
C LEU A 14 -8.35 -26.54 24.23
N PRO A 15 -9.43 -26.63 25.03
CA PRO A 15 -10.64 -25.85 24.78
C PRO A 15 -10.36 -24.34 24.90
N GLU A 16 -11.12 -23.53 24.17
CA GLU A 16 -11.07 -22.08 24.34
C GLU A 16 -11.37 -21.68 25.80
N SER A 17 -10.72 -20.61 26.23
CA SER A 17 -10.80 -20.08 27.59
C SER A 17 -10.58 -18.57 27.59
N ASP A 18 -10.59 -17.95 28.77
CA ASP A 18 -10.27 -16.53 28.94
C ASP A 18 -8.81 -16.19 28.56
N ARG A 19 -7.99 -17.21 28.26
CA ARG A 19 -6.56 -17.08 27.92
C ARG A 19 -6.18 -17.75 26.59
N LEU A 20 -7.12 -18.39 25.91
CA LEU A 20 -6.87 -19.11 24.67
C LEU A 20 -8.07 -18.95 23.75
N LYS A 21 -7.84 -18.32 22.61
CA LYS A 21 -8.85 -18.12 21.57
C LYS A 21 -8.36 -18.71 20.25
N TYR A 22 -9.27 -19.37 19.53
CA TYR A 22 -9.04 -19.82 18.18
C TYR A 22 -9.86 -19.00 17.21
N ASP A 23 -9.29 -18.76 16.03
CA ASP A 23 -10.07 -18.29 14.90
C ASP A 23 -9.61 -19.00 13.62
N ALA A 24 -10.55 -19.27 12.73
CA ALA A 24 -10.23 -19.87 11.44
C ALA A 24 -9.69 -18.81 10.46
N LEU A 25 -10.10 -17.56 10.62
CA LEU A 25 -9.79 -16.44 9.73
C LEU A 25 -9.14 -15.29 10.50
N LEU A 26 -8.59 -14.32 9.77
CA LEU A 26 -8.07 -13.08 10.34
C LEU A 26 -9.23 -12.14 10.72
N PRO A 27 -9.39 -11.75 12.00
CA PRO A 27 -10.39 -10.77 12.43
C PRO A 27 -10.09 -9.37 11.89
N SER A 28 -11.06 -8.46 11.96
CA SER A 28 -10.83 -7.04 11.69
C SER A 28 -9.85 -6.41 12.70
N SER A 29 -9.20 -5.30 12.34
CA SER A 29 -8.31 -4.57 13.26
C SER A 29 -9.03 -4.08 14.52
N ALA A 30 -10.34 -3.83 14.44
CA ALA A 30 -11.17 -3.45 15.57
C ALA A 30 -11.44 -4.61 16.53
N GLU A 31 -11.73 -5.79 16.02
CA GLU A 31 -11.91 -7.00 16.83
C GLU A 31 -10.59 -7.42 17.47
N LEU A 32 -9.51 -7.42 16.68
CA LEU A 32 -8.19 -7.79 17.15
C LEU A 32 -7.69 -6.85 18.25
N GLY A 33 -7.91 -5.54 18.11
CA GLY A 33 -7.57 -4.56 19.15
C GLY A 33 -8.33 -4.79 20.45
N ARG A 34 -9.63 -5.12 20.37
CA ARG A 34 -10.43 -5.47 21.55
C ARG A 34 -9.97 -6.77 22.22
N VAL A 35 -9.60 -7.79 21.44
CA VAL A 35 -9.05 -9.05 21.97
C VAL A 35 -7.73 -8.80 22.72
N ILE A 36 -6.81 -8.05 22.11
CA ILE A 36 -5.52 -7.74 22.74
C ILE A 36 -5.73 -6.91 24.01
N CYS A 37 -6.58 -5.88 23.95
CA CYS A 37 -6.97 -5.07 25.12
C CYS A 37 -7.52 -5.96 26.25
N ALA A 38 -8.46 -6.86 25.92
CA ALA A 38 -9.07 -7.77 26.88
C ALA A 38 -8.07 -8.74 27.52
N PHE A 39 -7.16 -9.33 26.73
CA PHE A 39 -6.11 -10.20 27.26
C PHE A 39 -5.13 -9.43 28.14
N SER A 40 -4.69 -8.23 27.72
CA SER A 40 -3.78 -7.41 28.52
C SER A 40 -4.37 -7.03 29.88
N ASN A 41 -5.66 -6.71 29.94
CA ASN A 41 -6.33 -6.28 31.17
C ASN A 41 -6.76 -7.42 32.10
N THR A 42 -6.58 -8.67 31.70
CA THR A 42 -6.99 -9.84 32.48
C THR A 42 -5.77 -10.64 32.92
N ASP A 43 -5.51 -11.80 32.32
CA ASP A 43 -4.42 -12.71 32.70
C ASP A 43 -3.45 -13.03 31.55
N GLY A 44 -3.46 -12.18 30.52
CA GLY A 44 -2.83 -12.46 29.25
C GLY A 44 -3.51 -13.62 28.51
N GLY A 45 -3.07 -13.86 27.29
CA GLY A 45 -3.65 -14.94 26.50
C GLY A 45 -2.95 -15.14 25.18
N VAL A 46 -3.44 -16.11 24.42
CA VAL A 46 -2.98 -16.39 23.07
C VAL A 46 -4.17 -16.51 22.13
N LEU A 47 -4.10 -15.79 21.01
CA LEU A 47 -4.98 -15.95 19.87
C LEU A 47 -4.22 -16.74 18.80
N ILE A 48 -4.83 -17.82 18.30
CA ILE A 48 -4.24 -18.67 17.25
C ILE A 48 -5.17 -18.69 16.05
N LEU A 49 -4.69 -18.16 14.93
CA LEU A 49 -5.40 -18.06 13.66
C LEU A 49 -5.11 -19.26 12.75
N GLY A 50 -6.09 -19.66 11.95
CA GLY A 50 -6.04 -20.84 11.08
C GLY A 50 -6.57 -22.12 11.74
N ILE A 51 -7.29 -21.99 12.86
CA ILE A 51 -7.91 -23.11 13.59
C ILE A 51 -9.42 -22.92 13.66
N LEU A 52 -10.16 -23.87 13.10
CA LEU A 52 -11.62 -23.89 13.19
C LEU A 52 -12.08 -24.77 14.35
N VAL A 53 -12.89 -24.21 15.26
CA VAL A 53 -13.56 -24.96 16.32
C VAL A 53 -15.03 -25.14 15.98
N LYS A 54 -15.50 -26.38 15.91
CA LYS A 54 -16.91 -26.70 15.70
C LYS A 54 -17.33 -27.84 16.62
N ASN A 55 -18.38 -27.63 17.43
CA ASN A 55 -18.88 -28.63 18.40
C ASN A 55 -17.79 -29.18 19.32
N ASN A 56 -16.94 -28.30 19.89
CA ASN A 56 -15.75 -28.65 20.69
C ASN A 56 -14.69 -29.51 19.96
N LYS A 57 -14.80 -29.70 18.64
CA LYS A 57 -13.79 -30.36 17.82
C LYS A 57 -12.95 -29.32 17.10
N ILE A 58 -11.64 -29.44 17.25
CA ILE A 58 -10.64 -28.57 16.64
C ILE A 58 -10.25 -29.13 15.26
N SER A 59 -10.21 -28.26 14.25
CA SER A 59 -9.73 -28.58 12.90
C SER A 59 -8.68 -27.55 12.47
N ILE A 60 -7.47 -28.03 12.20
CA ILE A 60 -6.36 -27.21 11.72
C ILE A 60 -6.58 -26.93 10.22
N LYS A 61 -6.84 -25.68 9.86
CA LYS A 61 -7.07 -25.25 8.48
C LYS A 61 -5.85 -24.59 7.85
N GLY A 62 -5.05 -23.92 8.68
CA GLY A 62 -4.00 -23.02 8.21
C GLY A 62 -4.57 -21.66 7.82
N LEU A 63 -3.71 -20.66 7.84
CA LEU A 63 -4.00 -19.30 7.40
C LEU A 63 -3.27 -19.07 6.06
N SER A 64 -3.99 -18.59 5.05
CA SER A 64 -3.38 -18.26 3.74
C SER A 64 -2.28 -17.21 3.88
N ALA A 65 -1.25 -17.30 3.04
CA ALA A 65 -0.22 -16.27 2.93
C ALA A 65 -0.77 -14.93 2.42
N ASP A 66 -1.95 -14.94 1.78
CA ASP A 66 -2.60 -13.74 1.23
C ASP A 66 -3.20 -12.84 2.32
N PHE A 67 -3.36 -13.34 3.56
CA PHE A 67 -3.82 -12.52 4.68
C PHE A 67 -2.70 -11.59 5.15
N GLN A 68 -2.92 -10.27 5.03
CA GLN A 68 -1.98 -9.23 5.50
C GLN A 68 -2.03 -9.05 7.03
N VAL A 69 -1.75 -10.11 7.79
CA VAL A 69 -1.93 -10.16 9.25
C VAL A 69 -1.15 -9.06 9.98
N ASN A 70 0.08 -8.79 9.55
CA ASN A 70 0.93 -7.78 10.17
C ASN A 70 0.35 -6.36 10.04
N VAL A 71 -0.32 -6.04 8.93
CA VAL A 71 -0.97 -4.73 8.73
C VAL A 71 -2.17 -4.60 9.66
N VAL A 72 -2.99 -5.65 9.76
CA VAL A 72 -4.18 -5.66 10.63
C VAL A 72 -3.78 -5.59 12.10
N LEU A 73 -2.76 -6.33 12.53
CA LEU A 73 -2.21 -6.30 13.89
C LEU A 73 -1.61 -4.92 14.22
N THR A 74 -0.83 -4.33 13.32
CA THR A 74 -0.25 -2.99 13.53
C THR A 74 -1.36 -1.94 13.72
N ASN A 75 -2.41 -1.98 12.90
CA ASN A 75 -3.57 -1.08 13.01
C ASN A 75 -4.40 -1.31 14.29
N ALA A 76 -4.37 -2.51 14.85
CA ALA A 76 -5.00 -2.81 16.13
C ALA A 76 -4.17 -2.24 17.29
N LEU A 77 -2.85 -2.46 17.28
CA LEU A 77 -1.93 -2.02 18.32
C LEU A 77 -1.81 -0.49 18.41
N SER A 78 -1.89 0.23 17.28
CA SER A 78 -1.80 1.69 17.25
C SER A 78 -2.89 2.43 18.03
N LYS A 79 -4.01 1.74 18.29
CA LYS A 79 -5.17 2.27 19.01
C LYS A 79 -5.20 1.84 20.48
N LEU A 80 -4.19 1.10 20.93
CA LEU A 80 -4.05 0.65 22.31
C LEU A 80 -3.17 1.61 23.09
N SER A 81 -3.63 2.00 24.28
CA SER A 81 -2.86 2.82 25.19
C SER A 81 -3.15 2.42 26.64
N PRO A 82 -2.13 2.17 27.48
CA PRO A 82 -0.70 2.07 27.15
C PRO A 82 -0.35 0.96 26.14
N ASN A 83 0.90 0.92 25.67
CA ASN A 83 1.34 -0.12 24.72
C ASN A 83 1.42 -1.49 25.42
N PRO A 84 0.65 -2.50 25.01
CA PRO A 84 0.71 -3.82 25.61
C PRO A 84 1.96 -4.61 25.18
N SER A 85 2.37 -5.59 25.99
CA SER A 85 3.39 -6.57 25.59
C SER A 85 2.77 -7.65 24.72
N VAL A 86 3.15 -7.67 23.44
CA VAL A 86 2.62 -8.60 22.43
C VAL A 86 3.76 -9.24 21.65
N GLN A 87 3.69 -10.56 21.48
CA GLN A 87 4.58 -11.37 20.66
C GLN A 87 3.75 -12.08 19.59
N SER A 88 4.19 -12.05 18.33
CA SER A 88 3.46 -12.70 17.25
C SER A 88 4.39 -13.26 16.18
N ASP A 89 4.05 -14.43 15.65
CA ASP A 89 4.77 -15.04 14.53
C ASP A 89 3.90 -16.10 13.82
N PHE A 90 4.38 -16.56 12.65
CA PHE A 90 3.85 -17.74 11.99
C PHE A 90 4.48 -19.01 12.58
N VAL A 91 3.63 -19.96 12.97
CA VAL A 91 4.03 -21.28 13.47
C VAL A 91 3.53 -22.35 12.51
N VAL A 92 4.37 -23.34 12.18
CA VAL A 92 3.96 -24.49 11.37
C VAL A 92 3.51 -25.62 12.29
N PHE A 93 2.27 -26.08 12.13
CA PHE A 93 1.70 -27.20 12.88
C PHE A 93 0.93 -28.13 11.93
N GLN A 94 1.27 -29.42 11.93
CA GLN A 94 0.69 -30.42 11.00
C GLN A 94 0.71 -29.95 9.53
N GLU A 95 1.86 -29.45 9.07
CA GLU A 95 2.07 -28.91 7.71
C GLU A 95 1.19 -27.70 7.34
N LYS A 96 0.46 -27.13 8.30
CA LYS A 96 -0.34 -25.92 8.12
C LYS A 96 0.33 -24.75 8.83
N ARG A 97 0.34 -23.59 8.16
CA ARG A 97 0.83 -22.33 8.74
C ARG A 97 -0.27 -21.70 9.59
N LEU A 98 0.01 -21.45 10.85
CA LEU A 98 -0.86 -20.76 11.79
C LEU A 98 -0.23 -19.42 12.15
N PHE A 99 -1.04 -18.41 12.47
CA PHE A 99 -0.52 -17.14 12.99
C PHE A 99 -0.90 -16.99 14.46
N VAL A 100 0.10 -16.69 15.28
CA VAL A 100 -0.05 -16.65 16.73
C VAL A 100 0.13 -15.22 17.22
N ILE A 101 -0.73 -14.80 18.14
CA ILE A 101 -0.61 -13.54 18.86
C ILE A 101 -0.68 -13.84 20.35
N LYS A 102 0.47 -13.82 21.02
CA LYS A 102 0.60 -13.95 22.47
C LYS A 102 0.63 -12.57 23.10
N VAL A 103 -0.22 -12.37 24.09
CA VAL A 103 -0.39 -11.11 24.83
C VAL A 103 -0.09 -11.38 26.28
N ASP A 104 0.85 -10.64 26.86
CA ASP A 104 1.12 -10.74 28.28
C ASP A 104 0.13 -9.88 29.08
N LYS A 105 -0.10 -10.25 30.34
CA LYS A 105 -0.86 -9.44 31.29
C LYS A 105 -0.13 -8.10 31.48
N SER A 106 -0.90 -7.02 31.49
CA SER A 106 -0.41 -5.68 31.80
C SER A 106 -0.70 -5.34 33.26
N ASP A 107 0.24 -4.67 33.91
CA ASP A 107 0.04 -4.10 35.26
C ASP A 107 -0.76 -2.78 35.21
N GLN A 108 -0.94 -2.21 34.02
CA GLN A 108 -1.75 -1.02 33.75
C GLN A 108 -2.99 -1.36 32.93
N VAL A 109 -4.07 -0.61 33.14
CA VAL A 109 -5.28 -0.76 32.29
C VAL A 109 -4.97 -0.23 30.89
N ILE A 110 -5.07 -1.12 29.92
CA ILE A 110 -4.98 -0.85 28.49
C ILE A 110 -6.36 -0.48 27.96
N ALA A 111 -6.46 0.60 27.20
CA ALA A 111 -7.67 1.01 26.51
C ALA A 111 -7.48 0.90 24.99
N TYR A 112 -8.50 0.40 24.29
CA TYR A 112 -8.62 0.48 22.83
C TYR A 112 -9.56 1.64 22.46
N ASN A 113 -9.05 2.66 21.77
CA ASN A 113 -9.80 3.90 21.49
C ASN A 113 -10.51 4.44 22.76
N GLN A 114 -9.74 4.62 23.83
CA GLN A 114 -10.22 5.14 25.13
C GLN A 114 -11.20 4.21 25.90
N THR A 115 -11.54 3.03 25.36
CA THR A 115 -12.39 2.06 26.06
C THR A 115 -11.57 0.86 26.53
N ALA A 116 -11.60 0.55 27.82
CA ALA A 116 -10.98 -0.65 28.35
C ALA A 116 -11.91 -1.87 28.21
N TYR A 117 -11.35 -3.00 27.80
CA TYR A 117 -12.05 -4.27 27.65
C TYR A 117 -11.44 -5.32 28.57
N GLY A 118 -12.25 -6.26 29.05
CA GLY A 118 -11.81 -7.48 29.74
C GLY A 118 -12.43 -8.70 29.07
N ILE A 119 -11.94 -9.88 29.42
CA ILE A 119 -12.51 -11.17 28.99
C ILE A 119 -12.89 -12.01 30.22
N LYS A 120 -14.07 -12.60 30.20
CA LYS A 120 -14.55 -13.53 31.22
C LYS A 120 -15.52 -14.51 30.60
N SER A 121 -15.42 -15.78 30.95
CA SER A 121 -16.29 -16.83 30.39
C SER A 121 -16.28 -16.87 28.84
N LYS A 122 -15.12 -16.56 28.25
CA LYS A 122 -14.82 -16.45 26.80
C LYS A 122 -15.48 -15.27 26.08
N GLU A 123 -16.13 -14.37 26.82
CA GLU A 123 -16.78 -13.19 26.25
C GLU A 123 -16.03 -11.92 26.61
N ILE A 124 -15.86 -11.04 25.62
CA ILE A 124 -15.24 -9.73 25.81
C ILE A 124 -16.31 -8.75 26.28
N TYR A 125 -16.07 -8.10 27.42
CA TYR A 125 -16.94 -7.10 28.01
C TYR A 125 -16.20 -5.78 28.21
N LYS A 126 -16.95 -4.68 28.28
CA LYS A 126 -16.39 -3.36 28.63
C LYS A 126 -16.16 -3.29 30.13
N LEU A 127 -15.02 -2.76 30.55
CA LEU A 127 -14.76 -2.46 31.96
C LEU A 127 -15.46 -1.13 32.29
N GLU A 128 -16.53 -1.17 33.09
CA GLU A 128 -17.24 0.04 33.54
C GLU A 128 -16.44 0.81 34.60
N GLY A 129 -16.50 2.14 34.58
CA GLY A 129 -15.84 3.01 35.58
C GLY A 129 -14.39 3.36 35.29
N THR A 130 -13.84 2.92 34.15
CA THR A 130 -12.48 3.26 33.72
C THR A 130 -12.50 4.16 32.48
N THR A 131 -12.99 5.38 32.63
CA THR A 131 -12.47 6.48 31.78
C THR A 131 -11.04 6.73 32.26
N ALA A 132 -10.05 6.49 31.40
CA ALA A 132 -8.68 6.83 31.72
C ALA A 132 -8.63 8.32 32.12
N GLN A 133 -7.99 8.58 33.25
CA GLN A 133 -7.55 9.91 33.66
C GLN A 133 -6.96 10.63 32.44
N GLU A 134 -7.32 11.90 32.24
CA GLU A 134 -6.45 12.81 31.50
C GLU A 134 -5.11 12.78 32.22
N GLN A 135 -4.16 12.00 31.69
CA GLN A 135 -2.81 11.98 32.21
C GLN A 135 -2.06 13.15 31.61
N PRO A 136 -1.31 13.91 32.44
CA PRO A 136 -0.42 14.95 31.95
C PRO A 136 0.60 14.31 31.00
N ALA A 137 0.90 15.00 29.90
CA ALA A 137 1.76 14.51 28.82
C ALA A 137 2.93 13.67 29.36
N THR A 138 2.89 12.37 29.10
CA THR A 138 3.94 11.45 29.55
C THR A 138 5.29 11.93 29.03
N ASN A 139 6.42 11.58 29.68
CA ASN A 139 7.76 11.90 29.15
C ASN A 139 7.90 11.51 27.67
N ASN A 140 7.21 10.45 27.22
CA ASN A 140 7.17 10.05 25.81
C ASN A 140 6.40 10.99 24.91
N GLU A 141 5.30 11.61 25.35
CA GLU A 141 4.60 12.66 24.58
C GLU A 141 5.41 13.96 24.58
N VAL A 142 6.01 14.35 25.71
CA VAL A 142 6.94 15.49 25.76
C VAL A 142 8.14 15.26 24.84
N PHE A 143 8.64 14.03 24.75
CA PHE A 143 9.70 13.66 23.80
C PHE A 143 9.19 13.60 22.37
N LEU A 144 7.97 13.12 22.13
CA LEU A 144 7.36 13.13 20.80
C LEU A 144 7.18 14.55 20.30
N ASP A 145 6.61 15.44 21.11
CA ASP A 145 6.43 16.86 20.80
C ASP A 145 7.77 17.55 20.59
N ARG A 146 8.80 17.23 21.39
CA ARG A 146 10.16 17.73 21.15
C ARG A 146 10.74 17.24 19.84
N ILE A 147 10.51 15.98 19.47
CA ILE A 147 10.95 15.44 18.19
C ILE A 147 10.17 16.11 17.06
N LEU A 148 8.85 16.22 17.15
CA LEU A 148 8.00 16.85 16.15
C LEU A 148 8.35 18.33 15.95
N ASN A 149 8.46 19.10 17.03
CA ASN A 149 8.87 20.50 16.97
C ASN A 149 10.27 20.66 16.37
N TYR A 150 11.22 19.80 16.77
CA TYR A 150 12.56 19.82 16.17
C TYR A 150 12.52 19.52 14.66
N LEU A 151 11.68 18.59 14.21
CA LEU A 151 11.53 18.26 12.79
C LEU A 151 10.81 19.37 12.01
N ILE A 152 9.84 20.05 12.63
CA ILE A 152 9.16 21.22 12.07
C ILE A 152 10.14 22.39 11.92
N ASP A 153 10.98 22.63 12.93
CA ASP A 153 11.98 23.70 12.93
C ASP A 153 13.18 23.41 12.00
N ASN A 154 13.37 22.14 11.62
CA ASN A 154 14.47 21.68 10.76
C ASN A 154 13.96 20.87 9.56
N PRO A 155 13.20 21.48 8.64
CA PRO A 155 12.55 20.78 7.52
C PRO A 155 13.54 20.16 6.52
N GLY A 156 14.80 20.61 6.52
CA GLY A 156 15.90 20.00 5.74
C GLY A 156 16.53 18.76 6.38
N LEU A 157 16.04 18.30 7.54
CA LEU A 157 16.61 17.15 8.24
C LEU A 157 16.01 15.84 7.69
N ILE A 158 16.78 15.24 6.80
CA ILE A 158 16.30 14.21 5.86
C ILE A 158 16.41 12.77 6.41
N ASN A 159 17.12 12.57 7.52
CA ASN A 159 17.38 11.25 8.07
C ASN A 159 17.23 11.19 9.59
N VAL A 160 16.03 10.84 10.05
CA VAL A 160 15.65 10.74 11.46
C VAL A 160 15.76 9.28 11.91
N ASN A 161 16.95 8.84 12.31
CA ASN A 161 17.13 7.50 12.87
C ASN A 161 17.17 7.54 14.41
N LYS A 162 17.21 6.36 15.04
CA LYS A 162 17.26 6.20 16.50
C LYS A 162 18.42 6.96 17.17
N HIS A 163 19.56 7.10 16.49
CA HIS A 163 20.72 7.85 16.98
C HIS A 163 20.48 9.36 16.87
N THR A 164 19.92 9.84 15.76
CA THR A 164 19.51 11.25 15.61
C THR A 164 18.55 11.67 16.72
N ILE A 165 17.52 10.86 16.98
CA ILE A 165 16.54 11.11 18.05
C ILE A 165 17.23 11.15 19.42
N ARG A 166 18.07 10.15 19.71
CA ARG A 166 18.72 10.04 21.02
C ARG A 166 19.77 11.12 21.24
N GLU A 167 20.72 11.26 20.34
CA GLU A 167 21.96 12.02 20.53
C GLU A 167 21.76 13.50 20.20
N THR A 168 21.00 13.81 19.14
CA THR A 168 20.83 15.18 18.63
C THR A 168 19.58 15.85 19.18
N ILE A 169 18.43 15.17 19.14
CA ILE A 169 17.13 15.78 19.51
C ILE A 169 16.94 15.73 21.03
N LEU A 170 17.28 14.61 21.65
CA LEU A 170 17.04 14.36 23.06
C LEU A 170 18.30 14.37 23.93
N ASN A 171 19.47 14.76 23.37
CA ASN A 171 20.72 14.97 24.10
C ASN A 171 21.09 13.82 25.06
N ASN A 172 21.00 12.58 24.58
CA ASN A 172 21.26 11.33 25.30
C ASN A 172 20.38 11.08 26.54
N LYS A 173 19.24 11.77 26.67
CA LYS A 173 18.32 11.58 27.81
C LYS A 173 17.51 10.28 27.79
N ILE A 174 17.59 9.52 26.71
CA ILE A 174 16.88 8.24 26.54
C ILE A 174 17.83 7.15 26.03
N SER A 175 17.42 5.89 26.21
CA SER A 175 18.16 4.74 25.68
C SER A 175 17.97 4.60 24.17
N VAL A 176 18.85 3.83 23.51
CA VAL A 176 18.72 3.53 22.07
C VAL A 176 17.44 2.74 21.76
N SER A 177 17.02 1.85 22.67
CA SER A 177 15.77 1.10 22.52
C SER A 177 14.54 2.00 22.64
N ASP A 178 14.57 3.01 23.52
CA ASP A 178 13.46 3.95 23.66
C ASP A 178 13.38 4.88 22.45
N ALA A 179 14.52 5.30 21.90
CA ALA A 179 14.57 6.08 20.66
C ALA A 179 14.01 5.29 19.47
N GLN A 180 14.30 3.97 19.40
CA GLN A 180 13.72 3.09 18.38
C GLN A 180 12.20 2.96 18.53
N ARG A 181 11.68 2.90 19.76
CA ARG A 181 10.24 2.84 20.03
C ARG A 181 9.52 4.14 19.67
N LEU A 182 10.09 5.30 20.04
CA LEU A 182 9.57 6.60 19.63
C LEU A 182 9.58 6.78 18.11
N LEU A 183 10.64 6.32 17.45
CA LEU A 183 10.72 6.32 15.99
C LEU A 183 9.65 5.45 15.33
N ALA A 184 9.33 4.29 15.91
CA ALA A 184 8.24 3.44 15.41
C ALA A 184 6.86 4.10 15.60
N LYS A 185 6.65 4.79 16.72
CA LYS A 185 5.41 5.53 16.98
C LYS A 185 5.20 6.68 15.98
N LEU A 186 6.24 7.45 15.69
CA LEU A 186 6.21 8.49 14.66
C LEU A 186 5.83 7.97 13.26
N LYS A 187 6.14 6.71 12.92
CA LYS A 187 5.70 6.10 11.65
C LYS A 187 4.21 5.78 11.63
N ILE A 188 3.71 5.25 12.75
CA ILE A 188 2.32 4.81 12.91
C ILE A 188 1.38 6.03 12.88
N ASP A 189 1.77 7.11 13.53
CA ASP A 189 1.01 8.35 13.58
C ASP A 189 1.11 9.16 12.27
N GLY A 190 1.87 8.66 11.29
CA GLY A 190 2.06 9.29 9.98
C GLY A 190 3.05 10.47 9.97
N HIS A 191 3.72 10.71 11.10
CA HIS A 191 4.67 11.81 11.29
C HIS A 191 6.07 11.58 10.71
N VAL A 192 6.43 10.35 10.29
CA VAL A 192 7.70 10.03 9.61
C VAL A 192 7.45 8.91 8.59
N LYS A 193 7.96 9.04 7.36
CA LYS A 193 7.91 8.00 6.30
C LYS A 193 9.27 7.34 6.10
N SER A 194 9.32 6.07 5.70
CA SER A 194 10.56 5.33 5.46
C SER A 194 10.82 5.08 3.97
N TYR A 195 12.09 5.14 3.56
CA TYR A 195 12.58 4.69 2.24
C TYR A 195 13.84 3.83 2.46
N GLY A 196 13.72 2.51 2.28
CA GLY A 196 14.76 1.55 2.69
C GLY A 196 15.07 1.63 4.19
N ASP A 197 16.36 1.67 4.56
CA ASP A 197 16.83 1.80 5.96
C ASP A 197 16.85 3.26 6.47
N ARG A 198 16.36 4.24 5.68
CA ARG A 198 16.44 5.68 5.98
C ARG A 198 15.05 6.27 6.21
N TYR A 199 14.95 7.24 7.13
CA TYR A 199 13.68 7.75 7.67
C TYR A 199 13.54 9.25 7.47
N ILE A 200 12.43 9.70 6.88
CA ILE A 200 12.19 11.09 6.47
C ILE A 200 11.00 11.64 7.27
N GLY A 201 11.20 12.72 8.03
CA GLY A 201 10.15 13.35 8.85
C GLY A 201 9.02 13.96 8.02
N TYR A 202 7.85 14.13 8.64
CA TYR A 202 6.64 14.70 8.03
C TYR A 202 6.46 16.18 8.39
N SER A 203 6.41 17.00 7.35
CA SER A 203 5.34 17.98 7.13
C SER A 203 5.61 18.64 5.78
N ALA A 204 4.71 18.45 4.80
CA ALA A 204 4.66 19.06 3.45
C ALA A 204 5.91 18.91 2.53
N ASP A 205 7.12 18.85 3.08
CA ASP A 205 8.38 18.89 2.36
C ASP A 205 9.01 17.52 2.14
N THR A 206 8.42 16.41 2.59
CA THR A 206 8.88 15.06 2.18
C THR A 206 8.73 14.88 0.66
N LYS A 207 7.69 15.49 0.07
CA LYS A 207 7.52 15.54 -1.39
C LYS A 207 8.51 16.53 -2.01
N SER A 208 8.69 17.73 -1.43
CA SER A 208 9.70 18.72 -1.82
C SER A 208 11.13 18.18 -1.78
N PHE A 209 11.48 17.34 -0.80
CA PHE A 209 12.79 16.71 -0.64
C PHE A 209 13.04 15.62 -1.70
N MET A 210 12.02 14.79 -1.98
CA MET A 210 12.06 13.80 -3.07
C MET A 210 12.06 14.49 -4.45
N ASP A 211 11.35 15.60 -4.57
CA ASP A 211 11.27 16.47 -5.75
C ASP A 211 12.57 17.28 -6.00
N ASN A 212 13.41 17.47 -4.98
CA ASN A 212 14.67 18.25 -5.05
C ASN A 212 15.94 17.38 -4.99
N GLY A 213 15.84 16.06 -5.15
CA GLY A 213 17.02 15.26 -5.50
C GLY A 213 17.15 13.88 -4.87
N GLY A 214 16.67 13.60 -3.65
CA GLY A 214 17.50 13.85 -2.48
C GLY A 214 18.97 13.39 -2.61
N TYR A 215 19.87 14.01 -1.86
CA TYR A 215 21.31 14.02 -2.14
C TYR A 215 21.65 14.50 -3.56
N SER A 216 21.43 15.80 -3.76
CA SER A 216 22.40 16.66 -4.44
C SER A 216 22.52 17.96 -3.63
N LYS A 217 23.74 18.45 -3.43
CA LYS A 217 24.03 19.72 -2.76
C LYS A 217 23.28 20.85 -3.47
N SER A 218 22.52 21.67 -2.71
CA SER A 218 22.10 23.07 -3.01
C SER A 218 20.59 23.31 -2.81
N THR A 219 20.24 23.85 -1.65
CA THR A 219 18.93 24.40 -1.27
C THR A 219 18.53 25.63 -2.08
N LYS A 220 17.25 25.75 -2.47
CA LYS A 220 16.50 27.03 -2.57
C LYS A 220 14.97 26.81 -2.51
N ASN A 221 14.32 27.64 -1.70
CA ASN A 221 12.94 27.60 -1.19
C ASN A 221 11.84 27.79 -2.24
N TYR A 222 10.66 27.14 -2.09
CA TYR A 222 9.37 27.66 -2.59
C TYR A 222 8.16 27.29 -1.71
N SER A 223 7.22 28.24 -1.69
CA SER A 223 6.02 28.41 -0.85
C SER A 223 4.78 27.57 -1.23
N THR A 224 3.90 27.34 -0.25
CA THR A 224 2.66 26.53 -0.23
C THR A 224 1.42 27.16 -0.92
N LYS A 225 0.58 26.32 -1.57
CA LYS A 225 -0.87 26.55 -1.84
C LYS A 225 -1.65 25.22 -1.98
N LEU A 226 -2.91 25.18 -1.52
CA LEU A 226 -3.79 24.01 -1.28
C LEU A 226 -4.34 23.29 -2.55
N GLY A 227 -4.52 21.96 -2.46
CA GLY A 227 -5.68 21.22 -3.01
C GLY A 227 -5.76 20.84 -4.51
N GLY A 228 -4.67 20.42 -5.16
CA GLY A 228 -4.67 20.05 -6.59
C GLY A 228 -5.35 18.70 -6.92
N LYS A 229 -5.90 18.57 -8.15
CA LYS A 229 -6.42 17.29 -8.67
C LYS A 229 -5.30 16.27 -8.88
N HIS A 230 -5.55 15.00 -8.58
CA HIS A 230 -4.63 13.89 -8.77
C HIS A 230 -4.66 13.41 -10.22
N ILE A 231 -3.50 13.41 -10.89
CA ILE A 231 -3.38 13.01 -12.30
C ILE A 231 -2.37 11.88 -12.42
N PHE A 232 -2.84 10.71 -12.84
CA PHE A 232 -1.96 9.59 -13.13
C PHE A 232 -1.38 9.69 -14.53
N ILE A 233 -0.10 9.41 -14.72
CA ILE A 233 0.57 9.37 -16.04
C ILE A 233 1.07 7.94 -16.27
N SER A 234 0.41 7.22 -17.17
CA SER A 234 0.83 5.90 -17.65
C SER A 234 1.66 6.08 -18.91
N TYR A 235 2.84 5.47 -18.95
CA TYR A 235 3.77 5.57 -20.08
C TYR A 235 4.71 4.36 -20.09
N GLN A 236 5.32 4.10 -21.25
CA GLN A 236 6.37 3.09 -21.37
C GLN A 236 7.75 3.74 -21.15
N TRP A 237 8.69 3.06 -20.48
CA TRP A 237 9.98 3.61 -20.01
C TRP A 237 10.80 4.41 -21.04
N HIS A 238 10.79 4.01 -22.32
CA HIS A 238 11.48 4.75 -23.39
C HIS A 238 10.92 6.17 -23.60
N HIS A 239 9.69 6.43 -23.18
CA HIS A 239 9.03 7.73 -23.22
C HIS A 239 9.06 8.48 -21.88
N LYS A 240 9.94 8.08 -20.95
CA LYS A 240 10.12 8.75 -19.65
C LYS A 240 10.40 10.25 -19.78
N LEU A 241 11.10 10.67 -20.82
CA LEU A 241 11.37 12.09 -21.05
C LEU A 241 10.08 12.89 -21.29
N ALA A 242 9.18 12.37 -22.15
CA ALA A 242 7.89 12.99 -22.41
C ALA A 242 6.99 12.97 -21.15
N ALA A 243 6.95 11.84 -20.44
CA ALA A 243 6.22 11.71 -19.18
C ALA A 243 6.71 12.70 -18.12
N ASN A 244 8.03 12.85 -17.95
CA ASN A 244 8.64 13.80 -17.03
C ASN A 244 8.29 15.25 -17.40
N LYS A 245 8.33 15.62 -18.69
CA LYS A 245 7.93 16.97 -19.13
C LYS A 245 6.48 17.27 -18.76
N LEU A 246 5.57 16.33 -19.02
CA LEU A 246 4.16 16.45 -18.63
C LEU A 246 4.00 16.53 -17.10
N TYR A 247 4.72 15.69 -16.36
CA TYR A 247 4.72 15.68 -14.90
C TYR A 247 5.13 17.05 -14.32
N GLU A 248 6.27 17.59 -14.76
CA GLU A 248 6.74 18.90 -14.31
C GLU A 248 5.76 20.01 -14.71
N PHE A 249 5.22 19.95 -15.93
CA PHE A 249 4.22 20.90 -16.38
C PHE A 249 2.97 20.90 -15.48
N LEU A 250 2.37 19.74 -15.25
CA LEU A 250 1.19 19.60 -14.40
C LEU A 250 1.45 20.10 -12.97
N LYS A 251 2.64 19.82 -12.45
CA LYS A 251 3.09 20.33 -11.15
C LYS A 251 3.17 21.86 -11.12
N THR A 252 3.71 22.49 -12.16
CA THR A 252 3.74 23.98 -12.26
C THR A 252 2.34 24.61 -12.28
N LYS A 253 1.33 23.85 -12.72
CA LYS A 253 -0.07 24.28 -12.76
C LYS A 253 -0.83 23.99 -11.46
N GLY A 254 -0.18 23.42 -10.45
CA GLY A 254 -0.77 23.14 -9.15
C GLY A 254 -1.53 21.82 -9.06
N TYR A 255 -1.40 20.93 -10.04
CA TYR A 255 -1.92 19.57 -9.94
C TYR A 255 -1.01 18.66 -9.11
N ILE A 256 -1.53 17.48 -8.78
CA ILE A 256 -0.81 16.42 -8.07
C ILE A 256 -0.56 15.28 -9.06
N PRO A 257 0.42 15.41 -9.98
CA PRO A 257 0.74 14.32 -10.90
C PRO A 257 1.44 13.18 -10.15
N SER A 258 1.22 11.96 -10.63
CA SER A 258 1.94 10.75 -10.27
C SER A 258 2.29 9.99 -11.54
N MET A 259 3.51 9.49 -11.65
CA MET A 259 3.99 8.74 -12.80
C MET A 259 4.10 7.27 -12.47
N ASP A 260 3.97 6.46 -13.50
CA ASP A 260 4.41 5.08 -13.49
C ASP A 260 5.92 4.97 -13.27
N ASP A 261 6.30 4.21 -12.25
CA ASP A 261 7.67 3.86 -11.92
C ASP A 261 7.79 2.36 -12.17
N HIS A 262 8.15 2.00 -13.39
CA HIS A 262 8.36 0.61 -13.80
C HIS A 262 9.54 -0.10 -13.08
N GLN A 263 10.09 0.44 -11.98
CA GLN A 263 10.94 -0.36 -11.08
C GLN A 263 10.07 -1.32 -10.26
N LEU A 264 9.47 -2.32 -10.91
CA LEU A 264 9.05 -3.53 -10.23
C LEU A 264 10.30 -4.17 -9.62
N SER A 265 10.53 -3.92 -8.34
CA SER A 265 11.51 -4.67 -7.58
C SER A 265 10.93 -6.04 -7.26
N TYR A 266 11.80 -7.03 -7.06
CA TYR A 266 11.41 -8.36 -6.60
C TYR A 266 10.54 -8.23 -5.32
N LYS A 267 9.24 -8.55 -5.45
CA LYS A 267 8.11 -8.46 -4.46
C LYS A 267 7.09 -7.32 -4.63
N ASP A 268 7.21 -6.44 -5.63
CA ASP A 268 6.15 -5.46 -5.88
C ASP A 268 4.93 -6.10 -6.58
N SER A 269 3.73 -5.81 -6.07
CA SER A 269 2.48 -6.36 -6.62
C SER A 269 1.83 -5.41 -7.62
N ILE A 270 1.42 -5.95 -8.77
CA ILE A 270 0.62 -5.27 -9.83
C ILE A 270 -0.65 -4.59 -9.27
N SER A 271 -1.14 -5.02 -8.09
CA SER A 271 -2.32 -4.47 -7.42
C SER A 271 -2.17 -2.99 -7.00
N THR A 272 -0.99 -2.57 -6.55
CA THR A 272 -0.71 -1.20 -6.07
C THR A 272 -0.86 -0.16 -7.19
N PHE A 273 -0.55 -0.59 -8.41
CA PHE A 273 -0.61 0.25 -9.60
C PHE A 273 -2.05 0.53 -10.05
N MET A 274 -2.89 -0.50 -10.13
CA MET A 274 -4.31 -0.35 -10.47
C MET A 274 -5.04 0.50 -9.42
N GLU A 275 -4.63 0.45 -8.15
CA GLU A 275 -5.14 1.36 -7.11
C GLU A 275 -4.77 2.83 -7.39
N SER A 276 -3.63 3.10 -8.01
CA SER A 276 -3.16 4.46 -8.30
C SER A 276 -3.96 5.15 -9.41
N ILE A 277 -4.32 4.41 -10.49
CA ILE A 277 -5.26 4.92 -11.52
C ILE A 277 -6.68 5.06 -10.96
N ARG A 278 -7.07 4.21 -10.00
CA ARG A 278 -8.39 4.27 -9.36
C ARG A 278 -8.52 5.43 -8.38
N ALA A 279 -7.46 5.77 -7.65
CA ALA A 279 -7.42 6.88 -6.71
C ALA A 279 -7.21 8.25 -7.36
N SER A 280 -6.83 8.30 -8.65
CA SER A 280 -6.60 9.54 -9.38
C SER A 280 -7.89 10.07 -10.02
N ASP A 281 -8.03 11.40 -10.07
CA ASP A 281 -9.16 12.07 -10.71
C ASP A 281 -9.13 11.88 -12.24
N PHE A 282 -7.93 11.90 -12.82
CA PHE A 282 -7.68 11.66 -14.25
C PHE A 282 -6.48 10.75 -14.47
N ALA A 283 -6.44 10.07 -15.61
CA ALA A 283 -5.30 9.28 -16.06
C ALA A 283 -4.92 9.62 -17.49
N VAL A 284 -3.72 10.18 -17.67
CA VAL A 284 -3.11 10.45 -18.96
C VAL A 284 -2.38 9.19 -19.43
N LEU A 285 -2.69 8.71 -20.64
CA LEU A 285 -2.03 7.56 -21.26
C LEU A 285 -1.12 8.04 -22.38
N ILE A 286 0.19 7.86 -22.25
CA ILE A 286 1.15 8.13 -23.33
C ILE A 286 1.30 6.84 -24.16
N ILE A 287 0.54 6.76 -25.24
CA ILE A 287 0.37 5.58 -26.08
C ILE A 287 1.45 5.56 -27.17
N SER A 288 2.42 4.66 -27.02
CA SER A 288 3.43 4.30 -28.04
C SER A 288 3.20 2.89 -28.60
N ASP A 289 3.98 2.47 -29.59
CA ASP A 289 3.91 1.10 -30.11
C ASP A 289 4.31 0.07 -29.05
N GLU A 290 5.36 0.37 -28.30
CA GLU A 290 5.87 -0.44 -27.18
C GLU A 290 4.89 -0.47 -26.01
N TYR A 291 4.14 0.61 -25.81
CA TYR A 291 3.06 0.65 -24.83
C TYR A 291 1.97 -0.38 -25.17
N LEU A 292 1.51 -0.38 -26.43
CA LEU A 292 0.46 -1.30 -26.92
C LEU A 292 0.91 -2.77 -26.99
N LYS A 293 2.22 -3.02 -26.93
CA LYS A 293 2.85 -4.35 -26.92
C LYS A 293 3.35 -4.80 -25.54
N SER A 294 3.19 -3.97 -24.51
CA SER A 294 3.65 -4.26 -23.14
C SER A 294 2.56 -4.97 -22.33
N GLU A 295 2.88 -6.11 -21.71
CA GLU A 295 1.92 -6.83 -20.85
C GLU A 295 1.48 -5.98 -19.65
N ASN A 296 2.42 -5.27 -19.03
CA ASN A 296 2.14 -4.46 -17.85
C ASN A 296 1.18 -3.32 -18.23
N CYS A 297 1.57 -2.47 -19.20
CA CYS A 297 0.77 -1.33 -19.61
C CYS A 297 -0.65 -1.74 -20.05
N MET A 298 -0.75 -2.82 -20.83
CA MET A 298 -2.04 -3.28 -21.33
C MET A 298 -2.92 -3.90 -20.26
N MET A 299 -2.36 -4.70 -19.35
CA MET A 299 -3.14 -5.25 -18.22
C MET A 299 -3.79 -4.16 -17.39
N GLU A 300 -3.05 -3.10 -17.12
CA GLU A 300 -3.47 -2.02 -16.23
C GLU A 300 -4.61 -1.20 -16.83
N VAL A 301 -4.46 -0.76 -18.07
CA VAL A 301 -5.46 0.07 -18.75
C VAL A 301 -6.71 -0.73 -19.09
N LEU A 302 -6.58 -1.98 -19.53
CA LEU A 302 -7.74 -2.81 -19.86
C LEU A 302 -8.59 -3.13 -18.63
N HIS A 303 -7.98 -3.28 -17.46
CA HIS A 303 -8.73 -3.44 -16.20
C HIS A 303 -9.49 -2.18 -15.81
N VAL A 304 -8.89 -1.01 -15.93
CA VAL A 304 -9.53 0.27 -15.58
C VAL A 304 -10.70 0.57 -16.51
N LEU A 305 -10.60 0.25 -17.80
CA LEU A 305 -11.62 0.54 -18.79
C LEU A 305 -12.86 -0.36 -18.71
N LYS A 306 -12.79 -1.49 -18.02
CA LYS A 306 -13.95 -2.36 -17.74
C LYS A 306 -14.87 -1.80 -16.65
N GLU A 307 -14.42 -0.80 -15.91
CA GLU A 307 -15.21 -0.16 -14.84
C GLU A 307 -16.18 0.88 -15.42
N ARG A 308 -17.43 0.90 -14.90
CA ARG A 308 -18.45 1.88 -15.34
C ARG A 308 -17.96 3.30 -15.09
N ASN A 309 -18.12 4.18 -16.09
CA ASN A 309 -17.73 5.61 -16.07
C ASN A 309 -16.22 5.89 -16.09
N SER A 310 -15.35 4.88 -16.12
CA SER A 310 -13.89 5.08 -16.12
C SER A 310 -13.32 5.61 -17.45
N GLN A 311 -14.05 5.48 -18.56
CA GLN A 311 -13.64 6.06 -19.85
C GLN A 311 -13.57 7.59 -19.79
N GLN A 312 -14.38 8.24 -18.95
CA GLN A 312 -14.46 9.70 -18.87
C GLN A 312 -13.25 10.35 -18.18
N LYS A 313 -12.44 9.56 -17.46
CA LYS A 313 -11.21 10.03 -16.79
C LYS A 313 -9.93 9.78 -17.60
N ILE A 314 -10.01 9.07 -18.73
CA ILE A 314 -8.85 8.71 -19.56
C ILE A 314 -8.56 9.83 -20.56
N LEU A 315 -7.29 10.26 -20.58
CA LEU A 315 -6.78 11.33 -21.43
C LEU A 315 -5.64 10.77 -22.30
N PRO A 316 -5.92 10.23 -23.49
CA PRO A 316 -4.88 9.66 -24.33
C PRO A 316 -4.01 10.75 -24.98
N ILE A 317 -2.69 10.50 -25.02
CA ILE A 317 -1.70 11.19 -25.84
C ILE A 317 -1.02 10.14 -26.69
N ARG A 318 -0.88 10.39 -27.98
CA ARG A 318 -0.34 9.44 -28.94
C ARG A 318 1.11 9.76 -29.31
N HIS A 319 1.97 8.75 -29.45
CA HIS A 319 3.24 8.92 -30.16
C HIS A 319 2.99 8.99 -31.68
N GLU A 320 3.75 9.81 -32.41
CA GLU A 320 3.51 10.03 -33.84
C GLU A 320 3.49 8.75 -34.67
N ASP A 321 4.31 7.77 -34.30
CA ASP A 321 4.45 6.47 -34.96
C ASP A 321 3.27 5.52 -34.74
N VAL A 322 2.41 5.79 -33.77
CA VAL A 322 1.23 4.95 -33.50
C VAL A 322 0.15 5.26 -34.51
N ARG A 323 -0.20 4.25 -35.31
CA ARG A 323 -1.27 4.29 -36.31
C ARG A 323 -2.40 3.39 -35.82
N ILE A 324 -3.51 3.97 -35.35
CA ILE A 324 -4.65 3.20 -34.79
C ILE A 324 -6.00 3.60 -35.41
N PHE A 325 -6.03 4.63 -36.26
CA PHE A 325 -7.28 5.13 -36.84
C PHE A 325 -7.83 4.21 -37.94
N LYS A 326 -6.98 3.51 -38.68
CA LYS A 326 -7.39 2.53 -39.69
C LYS A 326 -7.50 1.15 -39.08
N THR A 327 -8.54 0.40 -39.48
CA THR A 327 -8.73 -0.99 -39.06
C THR A 327 -7.51 -1.87 -39.35
N ALA A 328 -6.90 -1.70 -40.53
CA ALA A 328 -5.70 -2.45 -40.92
C ALA A 328 -4.49 -2.20 -40.01
N ASP A 329 -4.39 -1.01 -39.40
CA ASP A 329 -3.32 -0.73 -38.46
C ASP A 329 -3.63 -1.27 -37.05
N ARG A 330 -4.89 -1.20 -36.59
CA ARG A 330 -5.31 -1.82 -35.31
C ARG A 330 -5.13 -3.34 -35.30
N ILE A 331 -5.44 -4.01 -36.41
CA ILE A 331 -5.32 -5.47 -36.53
C ILE A 331 -3.89 -5.95 -36.26
N LYS A 332 -2.86 -5.15 -36.57
CA LYS A 332 -1.46 -5.52 -36.29
C LYS A 332 -1.19 -5.78 -34.80
N TYR A 333 -1.82 -5.02 -33.91
CA TYR A 333 -1.71 -5.23 -32.46
C TYR A 333 -2.51 -6.47 -32.01
N VAL A 334 -3.67 -6.73 -32.62
CA VAL A 334 -4.44 -7.95 -32.38
C VAL A 334 -3.64 -9.19 -32.80
N GLU A 335 -3.01 -9.15 -33.97
CA GLU A 335 -2.14 -10.21 -34.49
C GLU A 335 -0.90 -10.43 -33.63
N PHE A 336 -0.29 -9.35 -33.13
CA PHE A 336 0.82 -9.42 -32.18
C PHE A 336 0.42 -10.21 -30.93
N TRP A 337 -0.66 -9.81 -30.26
CA TRP A 337 -1.13 -10.49 -29.05
C TRP A 337 -1.63 -11.92 -29.31
N GLN A 338 -2.26 -12.17 -30.47
CA GLN A 338 -2.61 -13.52 -30.89
C GLN A 338 -1.37 -14.42 -31.00
N THR A 339 -0.27 -13.88 -31.55
CA THR A 339 0.98 -14.62 -31.69
C THR A 339 1.61 -14.91 -30.33
N GLN A 340 1.65 -13.93 -29.42
CA GLN A 340 2.13 -14.13 -28.04
C GLN A 340 1.32 -15.20 -27.29
N VAL A 341 0.00 -15.24 -27.45
CA VAL A 341 -0.85 -16.29 -26.85
C VAL A 341 -0.51 -17.66 -27.42
N ARG A 342 -0.44 -17.80 -28.76
CA ARG A 342 -0.15 -19.08 -29.41
C ARG A 342 1.22 -19.64 -29.02
N GLU A 343 2.24 -18.79 -28.95
CA GLU A 343 3.59 -19.21 -28.55
C GLU A 343 3.60 -19.77 -27.12
N ARG A 344 2.90 -19.10 -26.19
CA ARG A 344 2.79 -19.54 -24.80
C ARG A 344 1.97 -20.81 -24.63
N GLU A 345 0.88 -20.96 -25.38
CA GLU A 345 0.10 -22.21 -25.40
C GLU A 345 0.95 -23.39 -25.87
N ARG A 346 1.76 -23.18 -26.91
CA ARG A 346 2.65 -24.21 -27.44
C ARG A 346 3.72 -24.63 -26.44
N ILE A 347 4.30 -23.68 -25.70
CA ILE A 347 5.30 -23.98 -24.66
C ILE A 347 4.68 -24.82 -23.53
N LEU A 348 3.41 -24.59 -23.21
CA LEU A 348 2.68 -25.30 -22.15
C LEU A 348 2.10 -26.64 -22.59
N GLU A 349 2.17 -26.97 -23.87
CA GLU A 349 1.63 -28.21 -24.42
C GLU A 349 2.37 -29.43 -23.84
N GLY A 350 1.64 -30.31 -23.16
CA GLY A 350 2.19 -31.51 -22.53
C GLY A 350 2.85 -31.30 -21.16
N ILE A 351 2.86 -30.07 -20.61
CA ILE A 351 3.35 -29.80 -19.25
C ILE A 351 2.22 -30.00 -18.23
N GLU A 352 2.51 -30.68 -17.12
CA GLU A 352 1.55 -30.82 -16.02
C GLU A 352 1.22 -29.46 -15.39
N ALA A 353 -0.07 -29.14 -15.24
CA ALA A 353 -0.53 -27.82 -14.81
C ALA A 353 0.00 -27.39 -13.43
N THR A 354 0.23 -28.34 -12.52
CA THR A 354 0.82 -28.12 -11.19
C THR A 354 2.26 -27.62 -11.25
N ASN A 355 3.00 -28.00 -12.30
CA ASN A 355 4.40 -27.61 -12.51
C ASN A 355 4.54 -26.32 -13.34
N ALA A 356 3.43 -25.81 -13.90
CA ALA A 356 3.41 -24.64 -14.78
C ALA A 356 2.56 -23.46 -14.27
N ILE A 357 2.25 -23.43 -12.97
CA ILE A 357 1.30 -22.46 -12.37
C ILE A 357 1.60 -21.00 -12.77
N GLU A 358 2.86 -20.55 -12.67
CA GLU A 358 3.23 -19.17 -13.00
C GLU A 358 3.11 -18.87 -14.50
N GLU A 359 3.49 -19.80 -15.36
CA GLU A 359 3.37 -19.64 -16.81
C GLU A 359 1.90 -19.68 -17.27
N ILE A 360 1.06 -20.46 -16.59
CA ILE A 360 -0.40 -20.45 -16.78
C ILE A 360 -0.99 -19.10 -16.38
N LYS A 361 -0.51 -18.47 -15.29
CA LYS A 361 -0.95 -17.10 -14.91
C LYS A 361 -0.58 -16.08 -15.99
N LYS A 362 0.65 -16.13 -16.51
CA LYS A 362 1.12 -15.26 -17.60
C LYS A 362 0.34 -15.49 -18.90
N LEU A 363 0.03 -16.74 -19.24
CA LEU A 363 -0.83 -17.06 -20.39
C LEU A 363 -2.22 -16.45 -20.22
N ARG A 364 -2.81 -16.53 -19.02
CA ARG A 364 -4.12 -15.94 -18.73
C ARG A 364 -4.12 -14.42 -18.94
N ILE A 365 -3.05 -13.74 -18.52
CA ILE A 365 -2.83 -12.31 -18.76
C ILE A 365 -2.82 -12.00 -20.27
N ALA A 366 -1.96 -12.68 -21.04
CA ALA A 366 -1.86 -12.49 -22.48
C ALA A 366 -3.19 -12.75 -23.21
N LYS A 367 -3.93 -13.79 -22.80
CA LYS A 367 -5.28 -14.09 -23.33
C LYS A 367 -6.27 -12.97 -23.05
N GLN A 368 -6.23 -12.39 -21.85
CA GLN A 368 -7.11 -11.28 -21.50
C GLN A 368 -6.81 -10.06 -22.37
N ILE A 369 -5.53 -9.70 -22.52
CA ILE A 369 -5.12 -8.59 -23.40
C ILE A 369 -5.59 -8.85 -24.83
N TYR A 370 -5.33 -10.04 -25.37
CA TYR A 370 -5.74 -10.41 -26.73
C TYR A 370 -7.25 -10.27 -26.96
N GLN A 371 -8.06 -10.64 -25.97
CA GLN A 371 -9.52 -10.52 -26.05
C GLN A 371 -10.00 -9.07 -26.05
N ASP A 372 -9.35 -8.19 -25.28
CA ASP A 372 -9.87 -6.83 -25.06
C ASP A 372 -9.16 -5.74 -25.92
N ILE A 373 -7.96 -6.01 -26.45
CA ILE A 373 -7.14 -5.01 -27.16
C ILE A 373 -7.87 -4.41 -28.38
N GLY A 374 -8.67 -5.20 -29.09
CA GLY A 374 -9.40 -4.73 -30.27
C GLY A 374 -10.45 -3.66 -29.94
N ASP A 375 -11.23 -3.91 -28.89
CA ASP A 375 -12.26 -2.98 -28.40
C ASP A 375 -11.60 -1.73 -27.81
N PHE A 376 -10.51 -1.91 -27.04
CA PHE A 376 -9.72 -0.80 -26.52
C PHE A 376 -9.20 0.12 -27.62
N LEU A 377 -8.53 -0.43 -28.64
CA LEU A 377 -7.98 0.38 -29.73
C LEU A 377 -9.09 1.07 -30.52
N SER A 378 -10.26 0.46 -30.64
CA SER A 378 -11.42 1.07 -31.29
C SER A 378 -11.96 2.24 -30.46
N ALA A 379 -12.07 2.09 -29.14
CA ALA A 379 -12.49 3.16 -28.23
C ALA A 379 -11.50 4.33 -28.20
N ILE A 380 -10.19 4.05 -28.15
CA ILE A 380 -9.15 5.07 -28.19
C ILE A 380 -9.15 5.79 -29.55
N ALA A 381 -9.27 5.06 -30.67
CA ALA A 381 -9.27 5.67 -31.99
C ALA A 381 -10.47 6.61 -32.24
N ASP A 382 -11.57 6.43 -31.49
CA ASP A 382 -12.76 7.29 -31.53
C ASP A 382 -12.60 8.59 -30.72
N MET A 383 -11.54 8.70 -29.90
CA MET A 383 -11.22 9.93 -29.16
C MET A 383 -10.45 10.92 -30.04
N ILE A 384 -10.59 12.22 -29.77
CA ILE A 384 -9.71 13.24 -30.36
C ILE A 384 -8.35 13.17 -29.66
N ILE A 385 -7.32 12.65 -30.34
CA ILE A 385 -6.00 12.41 -29.76
C ILE A 385 -4.92 13.23 -30.49
N ASN A 386 -4.26 14.11 -29.75
CA ASN A 386 -3.07 14.82 -30.21
C ASN A 386 -1.79 14.01 -29.99
N THR A 387 -0.77 14.31 -30.79
CA THR A 387 0.56 13.74 -30.53
C THR A 387 1.24 14.37 -29.33
N ILE A 388 2.29 13.73 -28.80
CA ILE A 388 3.14 14.28 -27.74
C ILE A 388 3.67 15.66 -28.16
N GLU A 389 4.14 15.81 -29.39
CA GLU A 389 4.74 17.03 -29.92
C GLU A 389 3.69 18.15 -30.05
N GLU A 390 2.47 17.83 -30.46
CA GLU A 390 1.36 18.77 -30.53
C GLU A 390 0.95 19.26 -29.13
N GLN A 391 0.91 18.34 -28.16
CA GLN A 391 0.65 18.66 -26.76
C GLN A 391 1.76 19.55 -26.16
N GLU A 392 3.03 19.25 -26.44
CA GLU A 392 4.16 20.08 -26.00
C GLU A 392 4.09 21.49 -26.62
N LYS A 393 3.80 21.62 -27.92
CA LYS A 393 3.66 22.92 -28.61
C LYS A 393 2.55 23.78 -28.04
N THR A 394 1.45 23.16 -27.62
CA THR A 394 0.29 23.85 -27.04
C THR A 394 0.36 23.96 -25.53
N SER A 395 1.48 23.58 -24.90
CA SER A 395 1.60 23.53 -23.43
C SER A 395 0.43 22.77 -22.79
N TYR A 396 0.07 21.62 -23.37
CA TYR A 396 -0.95 20.70 -22.90
C TYR A 396 -2.36 21.32 -22.73
N GLN A 397 -2.69 22.38 -23.48
CA GLN A 397 -3.91 23.16 -23.27
C GLN A 397 -5.20 22.33 -23.39
N SER A 398 -5.25 21.34 -24.29
CA SER A 398 -6.43 20.49 -24.44
C SER A 398 -6.64 19.59 -23.22
N ILE A 399 -5.56 19.07 -22.61
CA ILE A 399 -5.60 18.32 -21.35
C ILE A 399 -6.07 19.22 -20.22
N MET A 400 -5.52 20.43 -20.12
CA MET A 400 -5.89 21.43 -19.11
C MET A 400 -7.37 21.80 -19.18
N ASN A 401 -7.87 22.10 -20.38
CA ASN A 401 -9.27 22.48 -20.57
C ASN A 401 -10.23 21.38 -20.13
N PHE A 402 -9.88 20.12 -20.42
CA PHE A 402 -10.68 18.97 -20.01
C PHE A 402 -10.65 18.81 -18.48
N ILE A 403 -9.46 18.84 -17.87
CA ILE A 403 -9.28 18.65 -16.43
C ILE A 403 -9.96 19.76 -15.64
N ASP A 404 -9.88 21.01 -16.06
CA ASP A 404 -10.50 22.15 -15.38
C ASP A 404 -12.01 22.29 -15.65
N GLY A 405 -12.58 21.47 -16.54
CA GLY A 405 -14.00 21.55 -16.92
C GLY A 405 -14.33 22.77 -17.79
N ASN A 406 -13.33 23.36 -18.45
CA ASN A 406 -13.47 24.52 -19.33
C ASN A 406 -13.90 24.17 -20.76
N ASN A 407 -14.33 22.93 -21.01
CA ASN A 407 -14.93 22.56 -22.30
C ASN A 407 -16.32 23.17 -22.45
N LYS A 408 -16.34 24.42 -22.95
CA LYS A 408 -17.39 24.83 -23.89
C LYS A 408 -17.25 23.93 -25.11
N ASN A 409 -18.26 23.12 -25.38
CA ASN A 409 -18.52 22.36 -26.59
C ASN A 409 -17.54 22.60 -27.75
N VAL A 410 -16.79 21.56 -28.14
CA VAL A 410 -16.35 21.36 -29.52
C VAL A 410 -16.68 19.94 -29.90
#